data_AF-A0A5S3TZW0-F1
#
_entry.id   AF-A0A5S3TZW0-F1
#
_cell.length_a   1.000
_cell.length_b   1.000
_cell.length_c   1.000
_cell.angle_alpha   90.00
_cell.angle_beta   90.00
_cell.angle_gamma   90.00
#
_symmetry.space_group_name_H-M   'P 1'
#
loop_
_entity.id
_entity.type
_entity.pdbx_description
1 polymer ?
#
loop_
_entity_poly.entity_id
_entity_poly.type
_entity_poly.pdbx_seq_one_letter_code
_entity_poly.pdbx_strand_id
1 'polypeptide(L)'
;IENTCYVDIERGRPGSLLDFRLSLSTSLTDAGCPLQFTEKLLGQKMKGVLAIYNKSPMVDGLTELLNIWEEMLFKINKNRSRRLFK
;
A
#
# COMPACT_ATOMS: atom_id res chain seq x y z
N ILE A 1 -20.15 17.92 -10.24
CA ILE A 1 -19.42 16.70 -10.68
C ILE A 1 -18.75 16.15 -9.43
N GLU A 2 -19.34 15.18 -8.74
CA GLU A 2 -18.62 14.37 -7.74
C GLU A 2 -19.18 12.94 -7.82
N ASN A 3 -18.67 12.19 -8.80
CA ASN A 3 -18.80 10.74 -8.85
C ASN A 3 -17.74 10.15 -7.92
N THR A 4 -18.02 10.05 -6.61
CA THR A 4 -17.10 9.35 -5.71
C THR A 4 -17.50 7.90 -5.61
N CYS A 5 -16.53 7.04 -5.89
CA CYS A 5 -16.49 5.58 -5.96
C CYS A 5 -16.98 4.79 -4.72
N TYR A 6 -17.99 5.28 -4.01
CA TYR A 6 -18.71 4.53 -2.99
C TYR A 6 -19.72 3.59 -3.68
N VAL A 7 -19.19 2.54 -4.32
CA VAL A 7 -20.00 1.35 -4.60
C VAL A 7 -19.91 0.49 -3.35
N ASP A 8 -21.05 0.12 -2.80
CA ASP A 8 -21.23 -0.69 -1.60
C ASP A 8 -20.14 -1.77 -1.45
N ILE A 9 -19.33 -1.61 -0.39
CA ILE A 9 -18.25 -2.54 -0.06
C ILE A 9 -18.88 -3.70 0.69
N GLU A 10 -19.57 -4.58 -0.02
CA GLU A 10 -19.68 -5.96 0.42
C GLU A 10 -18.28 -6.57 0.29
N ARG A 11 -17.77 -7.18 1.38
CA ARG A 11 -16.55 -8.00 1.36
C ARG A 11 -16.77 -9.15 0.36
N GLY A 12 -16.48 -8.95 -0.93
CA GLY A 12 -16.88 -9.97 -1.91
C GLY A 12 -16.55 -9.75 -3.39
N ARG A 13 -16.12 -8.58 -3.86
CA ARG A 13 -15.70 -8.44 -5.27
C ARG A 13 -14.18 -8.43 -5.41
N PRO A 14 -13.55 -9.54 -5.84
CA PRO A 14 -12.12 -9.56 -6.09
C PRO A 14 -11.75 -8.51 -7.15
N GLY A 15 -10.74 -7.69 -6.83
CA GLY A 15 -10.22 -6.65 -7.73
C GLY A 15 -10.76 -5.25 -7.49
N SER A 16 -11.43 -4.99 -6.35
CA SER A 16 -11.76 -3.63 -5.97
C SER A 16 -10.49 -2.81 -5.63
N LEU A 17 -10.56 -1.48 -5.78
CA LEU A 17 -9.46 -0.59 -5.37
C LEU A 17 -9.17 -0.70 -3.86
N LEU A 18 -10.19 -1.03 -3.07
CA LEU A 18 -10.02 -1.31 -1.64
C LEU A 18 -9.17 -2.55 -1.41
N ASP A 19 -9.43 -3.64 -2.14
CA ASP A 19 -8.64 -4.87 -2.03
C ASP A 19 -7.19 -4.64 -2.48
N PHE A 20 -6.99 -3.83 -3.51
CA PHE A 20 -5.65 -3.40 -3.91
C PHE A 20 -4.94 -2.63 -2.77
N ARG A 21 -5.63 -1.66 -2.16
CA ARG A 21 -5.11 -0.88 -1.04
C ARG A 21 -4.81 -1.76 0.19
N LEU A 22 -5.65 -2.75 0.49
CA LEU A 22 -5.42 -3.72 1.57
C LEU A 22 -4.23 -4.63 1.26
N SER A 23 -4.17 -5.19 0.05
CA SER A 23 -3.07 -6.05 -0.40
C SER A 23 -1.73 -5.31 -0.36
N LEU A 24 -1.70 -4.05 -0.81
CA LEU A 24 -0.52 -3.20 -0.73
C LEU A 24 -0.11 -2.93 0.73
N SER A 25 -1.08 -2.59 1.58
CA SER A 25 -0.83 -2.36 3.02
C SER A 25 -0.23 -3.59 3.70
N THR A 26 -0.80 -4.78 3.47
CA THR A 26 -0.31 -6.03 4.04
C THR A 26 1.09 -6.35 3.52
N SER A 27 1.32 -6.24 2.21
CA SER A 27 2.62 -6.55 1.60
C SER A 27 3.75 -5.66 2.13
N LEU A 28 3.48 -4.37 2.32
CA LEU A 28 4.44 -3.42 2.89
C LEU A 28 4.71 -3.71 4.37
N THR A 29 3.67 -4.07 5.12
CA THR A 29 3.80 -4.45 6.54
C THR A 29 4.67 -5.71 6.69
N ASP A 30 4.44 -6.71 5.83
CA ASP A 30 5.24 -7.94 5.80
C ASP A 30 6.71 -7.68 5.41
N ALA A 31 6.96 -6.63 4.62
CA ALA A 31 8.30 -6.16 4.29
C ALA A 31 8.98 -5.37 5.43
N GLY A 32 8.34 -5.26 6.60
CA GLY A 32 8.88 -4.58 7.78
C GLY A 32 8.64 -3.07 7.79
N CYS A 33 7.79 -2.56 6.89
CA CYS A 33 7.50 -1.13 6.85
C CYS A 33 6.63 -0.72 8.05
N PRO A 34 7.00 0.35 8.78
CA PRO A 34 6.20 0.81 9.90
C PRO A 34 4.82 1.33 9.47
N LEU A 35 3.79 1.00 10.25
CA LEU A 35 2.39 1.31 9.96
C LEU A 35 2.15 2.79 9.65
N GLN A 36 2.86 3.69 10.34
CA GLN A 36 2.70 5.13 10.14
C GLN A 36 3.07 5.59 8.73
N PHE A 37 4.00 4.93 8.04
CA PHE A 37 4.36 5.29 6.68
C PHE A 37 3.38 4.67 5.70
N THR A 38 3.00 3.41 5.91
CA THR A 38 2.01 2.70 5.08
C THR A 38 0.64 3.39 5.10
N GLU A 39 0.16 3.81 6.26
CA GLU A 39 -1.10 4.58 6.36
C GLU A 39 -1.03 5.92 5.64
N LYS A 40 0.10 6.62 5.76
CA LYS A 40 0.33 7.92 5.11
C LYS A 40 0.39 7.79 3.59
N LEU A 41 1.13 6.79 3.10
CA LEU A 41 1.28 6.50 1.68
C LEU A 41 -0.08 6.21 1.03
N LEU A 42 -0.92 5.46 1.72
CA LEU A 42 -2.24 5.07 1.23
C LEU A 42 -3.32 6.16 1.44
N GLY A 43 -2.94 7.34 1.92
CA GLY A 43 -3.86 8.44 2.21
C GLY A 43 -4.88 8.10 3.30
N GLN A 44 -4.58 7.13 4.17
CA GLN A 44 -5.46 6.82 5.29
C GLN A 44 -5.43 7.97 6.30
N LYS A 45 -6.62 8.35 6.80
CA LYS A 45 -6.72 9.28 7.90
C LYS A 45 -6.17 8.61 9.16
N MET A 46 -4.97 8.99 9.57
CA MET A 46 -4.38 8.56 10.84
C MET A 46 -5.31 8.93 12.00
N LYS A 47 -5.40 8.06 13.00
CA LYS A 47 -6.20 8.25 14.22
C LYS A 47 -5.34 8.06 15.46
N GLY A 48 -5.81 8.57 16.60
CA GLY A 48 -5.15 8.40 17.89
C GLY A 48 -3.78 9.07 17.96
N VAL A 49 -2.85 8.43 18.66
CA VAL A 49 -1.50 8.96 18.94
C VAL A 49 -0.74 9.31 17.65
N LEU A 50 -0.89 8.50 16.60
CA LEU A 50 -0.26 8.74 15.31
C LEU A 50 -0.68 10.08 14.70
N ALA A 51 -1.96 10.44 14.76
CA ALA A 51 -2.45 11.70 14.21
C ALA A 51 -1.91 12.93 14.97
N ILE A 52 -1.62 12.78 16.26
CA ILE A 52 -1.16 13.87 17.13
C ILE A 52 0.31 14.21 16.85
N TYR A 53 1.15 13.18 16.74
CA TYR A 53 2.59 13.34 16.63
C TYR A 53 3.10 13.35 15.18
N ASN A 54 2.37 12.74 14.25
CA ASN A 54 2.83 12.57 12.88
C ASN A 54 2.42 13.73 11.95
N LYS A 55 2.86 14.94 12.30
CA LYS A 55 2.65 16.16 11.48
C LYS A 55 3.67 16.33 10.36
N SER A 56 4.84 15.70 10.47
CA SER A 56 5.88 15.73 9.45
C SER A 56 5.37 15.09 8.15
N PRO A 57 5.65 15.64 6.96
CA PRO A 57 5.27 15.01 5.69
C PRO A 57 5.97 13.66 5.46
N MET A 58 7.07 13.36 6.18
CA MET A 58 7.78 12.08 6.14
C MET A 58 8.25 11.66 4.74
N VAL A 59 8.58 12.64 3.88
CA VAL A 59 8.88 12.41 2.45
C VAL A 59 9.98 11.37 2.27
N ASP A 60 11.09 11.48 3.00
CA ASP A 60 12.22 10.54 2.85
C ASP A 60 11.84 9.10 3.20
N GLY A 61 11.11 8.91 4.31
CA GLY A 61 10.64 7.58 4.71
C GLY A 61 9.57 7.01 3.77
N LEU A 62 8.76 7.87 3.14
CA LEU A 62 7.83 7.46 2.10
C LEU A 62 8.56 7.05 0.81
N THR A 63 9.63 7.76 0.44
CA THR A 63 10.47 7.42 -0.71
C THR A 63 11.16 6.08 -0.49
N GLU A 64 11.74 5.84 0.69
CA GLU A 64 12.37 4.55 1.02
C GLU A 64 11.36 3.40 0.91
N LEU A 65 10.16 3.61 1.44
CA LEU A 65 9.09 2.61 1.41
C LEU A 65 8.61 2.30 -0.02
N LEU A 66 8.55 3.31 -0.89
CA LEU A 66 8.26 3.12 -2.30
C LEU A 66 9.36 2.34 -3.04
N ASN A 67 10.63 2.57 -2.71
CA ASN A 67 11.75 1.82 -3.28
C ASN A 67 11.68 0.34 -2.88
N ILE A 68 11.36 0.04 -1.61
CA ILE A 68 11.16 -1.34 -1.14
C ILE A 68 10.04 -2.02 -1.94
N TRP A 69 8.93 -1.31 -2.16
CA TRP A 69 7.82 -1.85 -2.94
C TRP A 69 8.21 -2.12 -4.40
N GLU A 70 8.93 -1.20 -5.02
CA GLU A 70 9.45 -1.37 -6.37
C GLU A 70 10.34 -2.63 -6.48
N GLU A 71 11.26 -2.83 -5.54
CA GLU A 71 12.09 -4.04 -5.50
C GLU A 71 11.27 -5.33 -5.37
N MET A 72 10.21 -5.32 -4.58
CA MET A 72 9.29 -6.47 -4.46
C MET A 72 8.63 -6.78 -5.81
N LEU A 73 8.15 -5.75 -6.52
CA LEU A 73 7.56 -5.91 -7.86
C LEU A 73 8.57 -6.48 -8.86
N PHE A 74 9.81 -6.00 -8.85
CA PHE A 74 10.87 -6.54 -9.70
C PHE A 74 11.18 -8.01 -9.40
N LYS A 75 11.26 -8.39 -8.11
CA LYS A 75 11.45 -9.79 -7.70
C LYS A 75 10.31 -10.68 -8.20
N ILE A 76 9.06 -10.23 -8.08
CA ILE A 76 7.88 -10.94 -8.56
C ILE A 76 7.93 -11.12 -10.08
N ASN A 77 8.23 -10.05 -10.83
CA ASN A 77 8.29 -10.10 -12.29
C ASN A 77 9.39 -11.05 -12.78
N LYS A 78 10.60 -10.95 -12.21
CA LYS A 78 11.72 -11.86 -12.52
C LYS A 78 11.36 -13.33 -12.29
N ASN A 79 10.64 -13.63 -11.21
CA ASN A 79 10.17 -14.98 -10.91
C ASN A 79 9.10 -15.46 -11.88
N ARG A 80 8.22 -14.56 -12.36
CA ARG A 80 7.21 -14.88 -13.38
C ARG A 80 7.86 -15.19 -14.73
N SER A 81 8.80 -14.38 -15.19
CA SER A 81 9.54 -14.63 -16.45
C SER A 81 10.21 -16.01 -16.42
N ARG A 82 10.88 -16.38 -15.33
CA ARG A 82 11.53 -17.70 -15.19
C ARG A 82 10.56 -18.88 -15.26
N ARG A 83 9.31 -18.72 -14.84
CA ARG A 83 8.28 -19.77 -14.93
C ARG A 83 7.70 -19.93 -16.34
N LEU A 84 7.78 -18.90 -17.17
CA LEU A 84 7.28 -18.94 -18.55
C LEU A 84 8.27 -19.58 -19.53
N PHE A 85 9.53 -19.73 -19.14
CA PHE A 85 10.59 -20.38 -19.93
C PHE A 85 11.02 -21.76 -19.39
N LYS A 86 10.19 -22.37 -18.53
CA LYS A 86 10.30 -23.77 -18.09
C LYS A 86 9.08 -24.52 -18.58
#